data_AF-A0A3P1BU61-F1
#
_entry.id   AF-A0A3P1BU61-F1
#
_cell.length_a   1.000
_cell.length_b   1.000
_cell.length_c   1.000
_cell.angle_alpha   90.00
_cell.angle_beta   90.00
_cell.angle_gamma   90.00
#
_symmetry.space_group_name_H-M   'P 1'
#
loop_
_entity.id
_entity.type
_entity.pdbx_description
1 polymer ?
#
loop_
_entity_poly.entity_id
_entity_poly.type
_entity_poly.pdbx_seq_one_letter_code
_entity_poly.pdbx_strand_id
1 'polypeptide(L)'
;MLRKILKGTGIVLGSLIALLLAGYLFISTNIGNRVEKPYRFPAENLTIPTDSTTLKRGQHLVAIKGCADCHGENLAGKIMMEDAALGRLVSANLTKGKGGLPAGYTTADWLMAMRHGVDRAGKPLLFMPSHETTLLSEQDMAAIIAYCQQVPAVDHELPASNLGPVVKLMTYFDKMPLLSVEKIDHNRPMIARADSTEGIAQGQYLAISCSGCHRPTFKGGEPLAPGLPPVPDLTRTGNPGKWTKEQFIATLRTGKRPDGRQIDNENMPWKMTAQYTNQELASLYQFFRSIP
;
A
#
# COMPACT_ATOMS: atom_id res chain seq x y z
N MET A 1 47.05 35.06 -9.61
CA MET A 1 45.81 34.96 -8.80
C MET A 1 44.93 33.79 -9.22
N LEU A 2 44.69 33.58 -10.53
CA LEU A 2 43.85 32.52 -11.07
C LEU A 2 44.18 31.09 -10.56
N ARG A 3 45.46 30.71 -10.48
CA ARG A 3 45.88 29.38 -9.98
C ARG A 3 45.57 29.12 -8.50
N LYS A 4 45.54 30.17 -7.65
CA LYS A 4 45.15 30.03 -6.23
C LYS A 4 43.63 29.90 -6.08
N ILE A 5 42.88 30.66 -6.88
CA ILE A 5 41.41 30.57 -6.94
C ILE A 5 40.99 29.18 -7.44
N LEU A 6 41.54 28.70 -8.57
CA LEU A 6 41.25 27.37 -9.11
C LEU A 6 41.57 26.24 -8.13
N LYS A 7 42.68 26.34 -7.37
CA LYS A 7 43.01 25.38 -6.31
C LYS A 7 42.00 25.42 -5.15
N GLY A 8 41.64 26.62 -4.68
CA GLY A 8 40.65 26.78 -3.62
C GLY A 8 39.28 26.26 -4.02
N THR A 9 38.80 26.63 -5.21
CA THR A 9 37.54 26.14 -5.78
C THR A 9 37.56 24.63 -5.97
N GLY A 10 38.68 24.05 -6.45
CA GLY A 10 38.84 22.61 -6.60
C GLY A 10 38.77 21.85 -5.27
N ILE A 11 39.39 22.37 -4.21
CA ILE A 11 39.31 21.78 -2.86
C ILE A 11 37.88 21.85 -2.32
N VAL A 12 37.20 23.00 -2.47
CA VAL A 12 35.81 23.15 -2.00
C VAL A 12 34.87 22.20 -2.74
N LEU A 13 34.95 22.13 -4.07
CA LEU A 13 34.14 21.22 -4.87
C LEU A 13 34.45 19.75 -4.57
N GLY A 14 35.73 19.39 -4.43
CA GLY A 14 36.14 18.04 -4.07
C GLY A 14 35.62 17.62 -2.70
N SER A 15 35.74 18.50 -1.70
CA SER A 15 35.20 18.26 -0.36
C SER A 15 33.68 18.13 -0.36
N LEU A 16 32.96 18.96 -1.13
CA LEU A 16 31.51 18.87 -1.26
C LEU A 16 31.09 17.53 -1.88
N ILE A 17 31.75 17.10 -2.96
CA ILE A 17 31.47 15.81 -3.60
C ILE A 17 31.76 14.66 -2.63
N ALA A 18 32.89 14.70 -1.91
CA ALA A 18 33.23 13.69 -0.91
C ALA A 18 32.17 13.60 0.20
N LEU A 19 31.67 14.74 0.69
CA LEU A 19 30.60 14.79 1.69
C LEU A 19 29.28 14.23 1.15
N LEU A 20 28.89 14.56 -0.09
CA LEU A 20 27.69 14.02 -0.72
C LEU A 20 27.78 12.50 -0.93
N LEU A 21 28.94 12.00 -1.37
CA LEU A 21 29.17 10.56 -1.53
C LEU A 21 29.17 9.83 -0.19
N ALA A 22 29.80 10.38 0.84
CA ALA A 22 29.78 9.82 2.19
C ALA A 22 28.35 9.80 2.76
N GLY A 23 27.59 10.87 2.58
CA GLY A 23 26.19 10.96 2.98
C GLY A 23 25.32 9.92 2.26
N TYR A 24 25.47 9.79 0.94
CA TYR A 24 24.76 8.77 0.18
C TYR A 24 25.16 7.34 0.59
N LEU A 25 26.45 7.07 0.82
CA LEU A 25 26.92 5.76 1.28
C LEU A 25 26.35 5.40 2.65
N PHE A 26 26.27 6.38 3.57
CA PHE A 26 25.63 6.22 4.86
C PHE A 26 24.14 5.85 4.69
N ILE A 27 23.41 6.60 3.85
CA ILE A 27 21.99 6.33 3.57
C ILE A 27 21.80 4.95 2.93
N SER A 28 22.61 4.60 1.93
CA SER A 28 22.50 3.32 1.23
C SER A 28 22.78 2.15 2.17
N THR A 29 23.79 2.26 3.04
CA THR A 29 24.10 1.24 4.05
C THR A 29 22.99 1.15 5.11
N ASN A 30 22.47 2.29 5.57
CA ASN A 30 21.36 2.33 6.53
C ASN A 30 20.11 1.61 5.99
N ILE A 31 19.68 1.95 4.76
CA ILE A 31 18.52 1.32 4.13
C ILE A 31 18.79 -0.16 3.84
N GLY A 32 19.98 -0.51 3.36
CA GLY A 32 20.37 -1.91 3.15
C GLY A 32 20.23 -2.74 4.43
N ASN A 33 20.74 -2.22 5.55
CA ASN A 33 20.65 -2.89 6.85
C ASN A 33 19.20 -3.03 7.34
N ARG A 34 18.34 -2.04 7.07
CA ARG A 34 16.91 -2.10 7.45
C ARG A 34 16.14 -3.11 6.61
N VAL A 35 16.41 -3.21 5.32
CA VAL A 35 15.78 -4.18 4.39
C VAL A 35 16.18 -5.62 4.70
N GLU A 36 17.39 -5.84 5.23
CA GLU A 36 17.88 -7.17 5.61
C GLU A 36 17.69 -7.48 7.10
N LYS A 37 17.13 -6.56 7.89
CA LYS A 37 16.90 -6.79 9.33
C LYS A 37 15.84 -7.87 9.53
N PRO A 38 16.13 -8.97 10.24
CA PRO A 38 15.13 -9.99 10.52
C PRO A 38 14.19 -9.53 11.64
N TYR A 39 12.89 -9.75 11.45
CA TYR A 39 11.86 -9.53 12.45
C TYR A 39 11.22 -10.85 12.84
N ARG A 40 10.81 -10.97 14.10
CA ARG A 40 10.09 -12.15 14.61
C ARG A 40 8.92 -11.67 15.43
N PHE A 41 7.77 -12.32 15.20
CA PHE A 41 6.54 -12.05 15.90
C PHE A 41 5.98 -13.36 16.47
N PRO A 42 5.19 -13.32 17.54
CA PRO A 42 4.49 -14.50 18.04
C PRO A 42 3.63 -15.11 16.95
N ALA A 43 3.56 -16.45 16.91
CA ALA A 43 2.67 -17.13 16.00
C ALA A 43 1.21 -16.86 16.40
N GLU A 44 0.41 -16.46 15.42
CA GLU A 44 -1.03 -16.26 15.59
C GLU A 44 -1.79 -17.33 14.82
N ASN A 45 -2.88 -17.80 15.43
CA ASN A 45 -3.76 -18.78 14.82
C ASN A 45 -5.02 -18.07 14.34
N LEU A 46 -5.33 -18.27 13.06
CA LEU A 46 -6.57 -17.78 12.46
C LEU A 46 -7.21 -18.94 11.70
N THR A 47 -8.47 -19.25 12.03
CA THR A 47 -9.25 -20.23 11.28
C THR A 47 -9.60 -19.65 9.91
N ILE A 48 -9.45 -20.46 8.86
CA ILE A 48 -9.74 -20.07 7.48
C ILE A 48 -10.95 -20.87 6.97
N PRO A 49 -12.18 -20.35 7.11
CA PRO A 49 -13.35 -20.97 6.49
C PRO A 49 -13.23 -20.92 4.97
N THR A 50 -13.71 -21.96 4.30
CA THR A 50 -13.67 -22.09 2.84
C THR A 50 -15.06 -22.24 2.22
N ASP A 51 -16.10 -21.88 2.96
CA ASP A 51 -17.48 -21.84 2.47
C ASP A 51 -17.67 -20.74 1.41
N SER A 52 -18.73 -20.86 0.60
CA SER A 52 -18.97 -19.94 -0.50
C SER A 52 -19.15 -18.48 -0.06
N THR A 53 -19.65 -18.23 1.15
CA THR A 53 -19.83 -16.85 1.66
C THR A 53 -18.47 -16.22 1.95
N THR A 54 -17.59 -16.96 2.62
CA THR A 54 -16.23 -16.52 2.92
C THR A 54 -15.43 -16.26 1.64
N LEU A 55 -15.53 -17.13 0.64
CA LEU A 55 -14.82 -16.95 -0.64
C LEU A 55 -15.32 -15.75 -1.44
N LYS A 56 -16.64 -15.54 -1.53
CA LYS A 56 -17.21 -14.35 -2.18
C LYS A 56 -16.79 -13.06 -1.47
N ARG A 57 -16.76 -13.08 -0.13
CA ARG A 57 -16.27 -11.95 0.66
C ARG A 57 -14.78 -11.69 0.40
N GLY A 58 -13.96 -12.74 0.35
CA GLY A 58 -12.53 -12.64 0.05
C GLY A 58 -12.26 -12.06 -1.33
N GLN A 59 -12.98 -12.54 -2.34
CA GLN A 59 -12.92 -12.01 -3.71
C GLN A 59 -13.25 -10.52 -3.75
N HIS A 60 -14.34 -10.11 -3.09
CA HIS A 60 -14.76 -8.71 -3.00
C HIS A 60 -13.69 -7.84 -2.31
N LEU A 61 -13.16 -8.30 -1.18
CA LEU A 61 -12.12 -7.60 -0.42
C LEU A 61 -10.82 -7.44 -1.21
N VAL A 62 -10.38 -8.49 -1.93
CA VAL A 62 -9.20 -8.44 -2.81
C VAL A 62 -9.37 -7.38 -3.90
N ALA A 63 -10.58 -7.24 -4.45
CA ALA A 63 -10.89 -6.23 -5.46
C ALA A 63 -10.88 -4.80 -4.88
N ILE A 64 -11.63 -4.55 -3.79
CA ILE A 64 -11.77 -3.20 -3.21
C ILE A 64 -10.54 -2.74 -2.39
N LYS A 65 -9.58 -3.63 -2.12
CA LYS A 65 -8.31 -3.29 -1.45
C LYS A 65 -7.15 -3.13 -2.43
N GLY A 66 -7.40 -3.22 -3.72
CA GLY A 66 -6.37 -3.02 -4.75
C GLY A 66 -5.26 -4.08 -4.72
N CYS A 67 -5.53 -5.28 -4.22
CA CYS A 67 -4.51 -6.34 -4.19
C CYS A 67 -4.02 -6.66 -5.62
N ALA A 68 -4.93 -6.65 -6.60
CA ALA A 68 -4.61 -6.85 -8.01
C ALA A 68 -3.81 -5.67 -8.63
N ASP A 69 -3.92 -4.46 -8.07
CA ASP A 69 -3.13 -3.31 -8.53
C ASP A 69 -1.64 -3.51 -8.26
N CYS A 70 -1.28 -4.36 -7.28
CA CYS A 70 0.10 -4.75 -7.02
C CYS A 70 0.43 -6.15 -7.52
N HIS A 71 -0.43 -7.13 -7.27
CA HIS A 71 -0.17 -8.54 -7.56
C HIS A 71 -0.68 -9.01 -8.93
N GLY A 72 -1.24 -8.12 -9.76
CA GLY A 72 -1.82 -8.48 -11.06
C GLY A 72 -3.24 -9.06 -10.93
N GLU A 73 -3.99 -9.07 -12.05
CA GLU A 73 -5.41 -9.48 -12.06
C GLU A 73 -5.64 -10.93 -11.63
N ASN A 74 -4.69 -11.81 -11.91
CA ASN A 74 -4.69 -13.22 -11.50
C ASN A 74 -3.89 -13.48 -10.21
N LEU A 75 -3.45 -12.42 -9.53
CA LEU A 75 -2.58 -12.47 -8.35
C LEU A 75 -1.23 -13.18 -8.58
N ALA A 76 -0.78 -13.32 -9.83
CA ALA A 76 0.47 -13.99 -10.18
C ALA A 76 1.71 -13.08 -10.06
N GLY A 77 1.59 -11.93 -9.41
CA GLY A 77 2.64 -10.94 -9.26
C GLY A 77 2.91 -10.15 -10.54
N LYS A 78 3.58 -9.01 -10.40
CA LYS A 78 4.07 -8.21 -11.53
C LYS A 78 5.26 -7.34 -11.13
N ILE A 79 5.98 -6.87 -12.14
CA ILE A 79 6.96 -5.79 -11.99
C ILE A 79 6.15 -4.48 -11.91
N MET A 80 6.14 -3.89 -10.72
CA MET A 80 5.42 -2.64 -10.43
C MET A 80 6.14 -1.43 -11.02
N MET A 81 7.46 -1.47 -10.99
CA MET A 81 8.32 -0.38 -11.42
C MET A 81 9.68 -0.96 -11.77
N GLU A 82 10.25 -0.52 -12.88
CA GLU A 82 11.63 -0.81 -13.26
C GLU A 82 12.23 0.42 -13.95
N ASP A 83 13.20 1.02 -13.28
CA ASP A 83 13.91 2.21 -13.78
C ASP A 83 15.35 2.22 -13.24
N ALA A 84 16.28 2.82 -13.99
CA ALA A 84 17.70 2.83 -13.62
C ALA A 84 17.98 3.61 -12.32
N ALA A 85 17.24 4.68 -12.05
CA ALA A 85 17.41 5.53 -10.87
C ALA A 85 16.57 5.04 -9.68
N LEU A 86 15.38 4.51 -9.94
CA LEU A 86 14.47 4.01 -8.90
C LEU A 86 14.74 2.56 -8.49
N GLY A 87 15.30 1.75 -9.40
CA GLY A 87 15.46 0.32 -9.23
C GLY A 87 14.22 -0.45 -9.68
N ARG A 88 14.08 -1.67 -9.16
CA ARG A 88 13.01 -2.61 -9.51
C ARG A 88 12.18 -2.95 -8.28
N LEU A 89 10.88 -2.66 -8.34
CA LEU A 89 9.90 -3.13 -7.36
C LEU A 89 9.04 -4.20 -8.00
N VAL A 90 9.00 -5.37 -7.35
CA VAL A 90 8.28 -6.55 -7.80
C VAL A 90 7.34 -7.01 -6.70
N SER A 91 6.07 -7.21 -7.03
CA SER A 91 5.08 -7.82 -6.15
C SER A 91 5.04 -9.33 -6.37
N ALA A 92 4.94 -10.10 -5.28
CA ALA A 92 5.04 -11.55 -5.30
C ALA A 92 3.89 -12.23 -6.07
N ASN A 93 4.16 -13.39 -6.65
CA ASN A 93 3.14 -14.31 -7.13
C ASN A 93 2.47 -14.99 -5.92
N LEU A 94 1.17 -14.71 -5.70
CA LEU A 94 0.40 -15.24 -4.58
C LEU A 94 -0.26 -16.59 -4.89
N THR A 95 -0.11 -17.08 -6.11
CA THR A 95 -0.66 -18.38 -6.53
C THR A 95 0.26 -19.52 -6.10
N LYS A 96 -0.20 -20.77 -6.34
CA LYS A 96 0.59 -21.99 -6.11
C LYS A 96 1.41 -22.44 -7.32
N GLY A 97 1.46 -21.62 -8.38
CA GLY A 97 2.27 -21.90 -9.57
C GLY A 97 3.76 -21.70 -9.31
N LYS A 98 4.58 -22.09 -10.28
CA LYS A 98 6.03 -21.88 -10.25
C LYS A 98 6.36 -20.40 -10.08
N GLY A 99 7.26 -20.08 -9.14
CA GLY A 99 7.57 -18.70 -8.73
C GLY A 99 6.59 -18.09 -7.73
N GLY A 100 5.53 -18.81 -7.37
CA GLY A 100 4.52 -18.43 -6.39
C GLY A 100 4.86 -18.80 -4.95
N LEU A 101 3.82 -18.92 -4.13
CA LEU A 101 3.96 -19.30 -2.72
C LEU A 101 4.55 -20.72 -2.60
N PRO A 102 5.51 -20.93 -1.68
CA PRO A 102 6.14 -22.23 -1.51
C PRO A 102 5.12 -23.28 -1.03
N ALA A 103 5.44 -24.55 -1.29
CA ALA A 103 4.67 -25.66 -0.74
C ALA A 103 4.63 -25.56 0.81
N GLY A 104 3.43 -25.71 1.38
CA GLY A 104 3.22 -25.60 2.83
C GLY A 104 3.18 -24.18 3.38
N TYR A 105 2.98 -23.15 2.54
CA TYR A 105 2.73 -21.78 3.02
C TYR A 105 1.47 -21.75 3.92
N THR A 106 1.67 -21.35 5.17
CA THR A 106 0.68 -21.49 6.24
C THR A 106 -0.13 -20.20 6.45
N THR A 107 -1.20 -20.29 7.24
CA THR A 107 -1.91 -19.09 7.72
C THR A 107 -0.99 -18.16 8.50
N ALA A 108 -0.07 -18.69 9.31
CA ALA A 108 0.88 -17.86 10.05
C ALA A 108 1.79 -17.07 9.10
N ASP A 109 2.20 -17.65 7.97
CA ASP A 109 3.00 -16.96 6.95
C ASP A 109 2.21 -15.80 6.31
N TRP A 110 0.91 -16.01 6.03
CA TRP A 110 0.00 -14.94 5.58
C TRP A 110 -0.14 -13.81 6.61
N LEU A 111 -0.23 -14.15 7.90
CA LEU A 111 -0.31 -13.14 8.97
C LEU A 111 1.00 -12.36 9.12
N MET A 112 2.16 -13.01 8.95
CA MET A 112 3.45 -12.30 8.89
C MET A 112 3.45 -11.25 7.77
N ALA A 113 2.96 -11.61 6.59
CA ALA A 113 2.90 -10.68 5.46
C ALA A 113 1.89 -9.54 5.70
N MET A 114 0.65 -9.86 6.03
CA MET A 114 -0.44 -8.87 6.07
C MET A 114 -0.55 -8.10 7.38
N ARG A 115 -0.12 -8.66 8.52
CA ARG A 115 -0.15 -7.95 9.80
C ARG A 115 1.18 -7.35 10.18
N HIS A 116 2.28 -7.94 9.73
CA HIS A 116 3.61 -7.50 10.16
C HIS A 116 4.49 -6.95 9.04
N GLY A 117 4.10 -7.09 7.77
CA GLY A 117 4.88 -6.56 6.65
C GLY A 117 6.21 -7.26 6.46
N VAL A 118 6.28 -8.54 6.81
CA VAL A 118 7.47 -9.38 6.64
C VAL A 118 7.11 -10.72 6.02
N ASP A 119 8.05 -11.34 5.33
CA ASP A 119 7.87 -12.69 4.80
C ASP A 119 7.97 -13.77 5.92
N ARG A 120 7.83 -15.05 5.53
CA ARG A 120 7.95 -16.20 6.44
C ARG A 120 9.31 -16.33 7.13
N ALA A 121 10.37 -15.74 6.56
CA ALA A 121 11.70 -15.70 7.15
C ALA A 121 11.90 -14.49 8.07
N GLY A 122 10.90 -13.60 8.16
CA GLY A 122 10.97 -12.37 8.92
C GLY A 122 11.64 -11.22 8.16
N LYS A 123 11.89 -11.36 6.86
CA LYS A 123 12.47 -10.29 6.05
C LYS A 123 11.39 -9.26 5.68
N PRO A 124 11.65 -7.96 5.80
CA PRO A 124 10.73 -6.91 5.39
C PRO A 124 10.24 -7.06 3.94
N LEU A 125 8.92 -6.98 3.77
CA LEU A 125 8.30 -6.86 2.47
C LEU A 125 8.42 -5.42 1.98
N LEU A 126 8.89 -5.26 0.74
CA LEU A 126 9.03 -3.95 0.13
C LEU A 126 7.69 -3.49 -0.42
N PHE A 127 7.24 -2.31 -0.01
CA PHE A 127 6.08 -1.60 -0.56
C PHE A 127 4.71 -2.26 -0.34
N MET A 128 4.64 -3.45 0.27
CA MET A 128 3.38 -4.08 0.68
C MET A 128 2.72 -3.22 1.78
N PRO A 129 1.46 -2.78 1.63
CA PRO A 129 0.78 -1.87 2.57
C PRO A 129 0.26 -2.59 3.82
N SER A 130 1.12 -3.33 4.52
CA SER A 130 0.73 -4.13 5.68
C SER A 130 0.24 -3.29 6.87
N HIS A 131 0.61 -2.01 6.90
CA HIS A 131 0.09 -1.04 7.86
C HIS A 131 -1.40 -0.71 7.66
N GLU A 132 -1.96 -1.01 6.49
CA GLU A 132 -3.40 -0.96 6.24
C GLU A 132 -4.06 -2.31 6.47
N THR A 133 -3.45 -3.40 5.98
CA THR A 133 -4.05 -4.75 6.13
C THR A 133 -4.03 -5.25 7.57
N THR A 134 -3.13 -4.75 8.42
CA THR A 134 -3.16 -5.04 9.87
C THR A 134 -4.40 -4.49 10.57
N LEU A 135 -5.13 -3.56 9.95
CA LEU A 135 -6.34 -2.95 10.50
C LEU A 135 -7.61 -3.72 10.15
N LEU A 136 -7.50 -4.80 9.39
CA LEU A 136 -8.63 -5.65 9.03
C LEU A 136 -9.10 -6.48 10.21
N SER A 137 -10.40 -6.78 10.19
CA SER A 137 -10.98 -7.76 11.12
C SER A 137 -10.49 -9.17 10.82
N GLU A 138 -10.54 -10.05 11.83
CA GLU A 138 -10.22 -11.48 11.67
C GLU A 138 -11.05 -12.12 10.57
N GLN A 139 -12.35 -11.81 10.51
CA GLN A 139 -13.25 -12.30 9.45
C GLN A 139 -12.75 -11.94 8.05
N ASP A 140 -12.29 -10.70 7.86
CA ASP A 140 -11.86 -10.20 6.54
C ASP A 140 -10.48 -10.68 6.17
N MET A 141 -9.57 -10.76 7.15
CA MET A 141 -8.27 -11.38 7.00
C MET A 141 -8.43 -12.84 6.57
N ALA A 142 -9.30 -13.60 7.25
CA ALA A 142 -9.57 -15.00 6.92
C ALA A 142 -10.19 -15.14 5.52
N ALA A 143 -11.13 -14.26 5.15
CA ALA A 143 -11.76 -14.28 3.84
C ALA A 143 -10.76 -14.01 2.70
N ILE A 144 -9.88 -13.00 2.86
CA ILE A 144 -8.83 -12.70 1.88
C ILE A 144 -7.90 -13.91 1.73
N ILE A 145 -7.43 -14.49 2.84
CA ILE A 145 -6.56 -15.69 2.81
C ILE A 145 -7.28 -16.86 2.13
N ALA A 146 -8.53 -17.13 2.49
CA ALA A 146 -9.32 -18.22 1.91
C ALA A 146 -9.42 -18.09 0.38
N TYR A 147 -9.72 -16.89 -0.12
CA TYR A 147 -9.80 -16.62 -1.55
C TYR A 147 -8.43 -16.77 -2.24
N CYS A 148 -7.39 -16.13 -1.69
CA CYS A 148 -6.03 -16.23 -2.23
C CYS A 148 -5.50 -17.68 -2.24
N GLN A 149 -5.91 -18.54 -1.31
CA GLN A 149 -5.53 -19.96 -1.31
C GLN A 149 -6.19 -20.79 -2.42
N GLN A 150 -7.28 -20.28 -3.01
CA GLN A 150 -8.08 -20.96 -4.05
C GLN A 150 -7.89 -20.37 -5.44
N VAL A 151 -7.15 -19.27 -5.60
CA VAL A 151 -6.87 -18.75 -6.94
C VAL A 151 -6.11 -19.80 -7.78
N PRO A 152 -6.40 -19.88 -9.10
CA PRO A 152 -5.71 -20.82 -9.97
C PRO A 152 -4.19 -20.67 -9.90
N ALA A 153 -3.48 -21.79 -9.97
CA ALA A 153 -2.02 -21.77 -10.08
C ALA A 153 -1.63 -21.10 -11.41
N VAL A 154 -0.72 -20.13 -11.33
CA VAL A 154 -0.14 -19.47 -12.51
C VAL A 154 1.37 -19.50 -12.36
N ASP A 155 2.02 -20.18 -13.29
CA ASP A 155 3.49 -20.20 -13.37
C ASP A 155 3.97 -18.83 -13.84
N HIS A 156 4.61 -18.10 -12.94
CA HIS A 156 5.15 -16.78 -13.19
C HIS A 156 6.34 -16.53 -12.27
N GLU A 157 7.53 -16.69 -12.82
CA GLU A 157 8.79 -16.44 -12.14
C GLU A 157 9.22 -15.00 -12.37
N LEU A 158 9.25 -14.22 -11.29
CA LEU A 158 9.62 -12.82 -11.33
C LEU A 158 11.04 -12.61 -10.77
N PRO A 159 11.78 -11.61 -11.28
CA PRO A 159 13.08 -11.29 -10.72
C PRO A 159 12.96 -10.71 -9.30
N ALA A 160 14.07 -10.70 -8.57
CA ALA A 160 14.12 -10.03 -7.27
C ALA A 160 14.00 -8.51 -7.40
N SER A 161 13.37 -7.89 -6.40
CA SER A 161 13.35 -6.44 -6.21
C SER A 161 14.75 -5.91 -5.85
N ASN A 162 15.05 -4.68 -6.27
CA ASN A 162 16.21 -3.93 -5.81
C ASN A 162 15.84 -2.45 -5.61
N LEU A 163 16.57 -1.78 -4.73
CA LEU A 163 16.35 -0.36 -4.47
C LEU A 163 17.43 0.47 -5.15
N GLY A 164 17.01 1.31 -6.09
CA GLY A 164 17.89 2.28 -6.74
C GLY A 164 18.30 3.43 -5.81
N PRO A 165 19.27 4.25 -6.23
CA PRO A 165 19.79 5.36 -5.42
C PRO A 165 18.72 6.36 -5.00
N VAL A 166 17.79 6.70 -5.88
CA VAL A 166 16.74 7.70 -5.61
C VAL A 166 15.74 7.15 -4.60
N VAL A 167 15.32 5.90 -4.75
CA VAL A 167 14.37 5.26 -3.82
C VAL A 167 14.96 5.15 -2.42
N LYS A 168 16.25 4.75 -2.28
CA LYS A 168 16.92 4.73 -0.97
C LYS A 168 16.90 6.11 -0.29
N LEU A 169 17.16 7.17 -1.05
CA LEU A 169 17.10 8.54 -0.55
C LEU A 169 15.70 8.92 -0.09
N MET A 170 14.68 8.65 -0.92
CA MET A 170 13.28 8.94 -0.60
C MET A 170 12.78 8.15 0.61
N THR A 171 13.16 6.88 0.74
CA THR A 171 12.82 6.06 1.92
C THR A 171 13.50 6.57 3.19
N TYR A 172 14.76 7.00 3.11
CA TYR A 172 15.47 7.54 4.27
C TYR A 172 14.83 8.83 4.81
N PHE A 173 14.34 9.70 3.92
CA PHE A 173 13.63 10.93 4.28
C PHE A 173 12.11 10.74 4.44
N ASP A 174 11.62 9.51 4.56
CA ASP A 174 10.20 9.15 4.76
C ASP A 174 9.23 9.67 3.67
N LYS A 175 9.75 10.01 2.48
CA LYS A 175 8.94 10.40 1.32
C LYS A 175 8.36 9.20 0.58
N MET A 176 9.03 8.05 0.67
CA MET A 176 8.56 6.77 0.13
C MET A 176 8.83 5.66 1.15
N PRO A 177 7.97 5.50 2.17
CA PRO A 177 8.17 4.51 3.20
C PRO A 177 7.93 3.09 2.67
N LEU A 178 9.01 2.39 2.34
CA LEU A 178 8.92 1.04 1.77
C LEU A 178 8.70 -0.06 2.80
N LEU A 179 9.01 0.19 4.06
CA LEU A 179 9.08 -0.82 5.12
C LEU A 179 7.88 -0.67 6.06
N SER A 180 6.76 -1.30 5.71
CA SER A 180 5.54 -1.24 6.54
C SER A 180 5.76 -1.78 7.96
N VAL A 181 6.64 -2.76 8.15
CA VAL A 181 7.00 -3.31 9.47
C VAL A 181 7.44 -2.25 10.48
N GLU A 182 8.00 -1.13 10.04
CA GLU A 182 8.46 -0.06 10.95
C GLU A 182 7.35 0.94 11.32
N LYS A 183 6.17 0.81 10.70
CA LYS A 183 5.02 1.73 10.88
C LYS A 183 3.81 1.08 11.55
N ILE A 184 3.93 -0.18 11.96
CA ILE A 184 2.83 -0.97 12.50
C ILE A 184 2.94 -1.03 14.03
N ASP A 185 1.81 -0.81 14.71
CA ASP A 185 1.66 -1.25 16.10
C ASP A 185 1.39 -2.76 16.11
N HIS A 186 2.47 -3.54 16.26
CA HIS A 186 2.40 -5.01 16.21
C HIS A 186 1.68 -5.65 17.39
N ASN A 187 1.37 -4.90 18.44
CA ASN A 187 0.64 -5.39 19.61
C ASN A 187 -0.86 -5.13 19.51
N ARG A 188 -1.31 -4.43 18.46
CA ARG A 188 -2.73 -4.14 18.26
C ARG A 188 -3.50 -5.43 17.96
N PRO A 189 -4.50 -5.80 18.77
CA PRO A 189 -5.32 -6.97 18.48
C PRO A 189 -6.19 -6.73 17.25
N MET A 190 -6.43 -7.79 16.47
CA MET A 190 -7.48 -7.75 15.46
C MET A 190 -8.84 -7.65 16.14
N ILE A 191 -9.76 -6.90 15.54
CA ILE A 191 -11.17 -7.00 15.92
C ILE A 191 -11.75 -8.25 15.27
N ALA A 192 -12.60 -9.00 15.98
CA ALA A 192 -13.15 -10.25 15.46
C ALA A 192 -13.95 -10.03 14.16
N ARG A 193 -14.73 -8.95 14.10
CA ARG A 193 -15.65 -8.67 12.99
C ARG A 193 -15.80 -7.17 12.75
N ALA A 194 -15.76 -6.79 11.47
CA ALA A 194 -16.10 -5.44 11.06
C ALA A 194 -17.63 -5.26 10.96
N ASP A 195 -18.11 -4.06 11.27
CA ASP A 195 -19.51 -3.72 10.99
C ASP A 195 -19.72 -3.63 9.47
N SER A 196 -20.71 -4.37 9.00
CA SER A 196 -21.09 -4.43 7.59
C SER A 196 -22.45 -3.79 7.31
N THR A 197 -23.06 -3.17 8.33
CA THR A 197 -24.29 -2.40 8.24
C THR A 197 -23.98 -1.05 7.61
N GLU A 198 -24.86 -0.54 6.72
CA GLU A 198 -24.69 0.79 6.16
C GLU A 198 -24.59 1.83 7.28
N GLY A 199 -23.49 2.57 7.33
CA GLY A 199 -23.28 3.53 8.40
C GLY A 199 -21.85 4.06 8.50
N ILE A 200 -21.67 5.00 9.42
CA ILE A 200 -20.38 5.64 9.69
C ILE A 200 -19.31 4.61 10.09
N ALA A 201 -19.67 3.60 10.89
CA ALA A 201 -18.73 2.57 11.35
C ALA A 201 -18.18 1.73 10.17
N GLN A 202 -19.06 1.28 9.26
CA GLN A 202 -18.64 0.60 8.04
C GLN A 202 -17.81 1.53 7.15
N GLY A 203 -18.21 2.80 7.01
CA GLY A 203 -17.47 3.79 6.22
C GLY A 203 -16.06 4.03 6.74
N GLN A 204 -15.89 4.15 8.05
CA GLN A 204 -14.59 4.30 8.70
C GLN A 204 -13.69 3.08 8.42
N TYR A 205 -14.24 1.88 8.51
CA TYR A 205 -13.51 0.65 8.23
C TYR A 205 -13.08 0.55 6.75
N LEU A 206 -13.98 0.89 5.83
CA LEU A 206 -13.68 0.87 4.40
C LEU A 206 -12.68 1.95 3.98
N ALA A 207 -12.68 3.10 4.67
CA ALA A 207 -11.79 4.22 4.40
C ALA A 207 -10.32 3.96 4.79
N ILE A 208 -10.01 2.83 5.44
CA ILE A 208 -8.63 2.42 5.76
C ILE A 208 -7.74 2.48 4.50
N SER A 209 -8.19 1.90 3.39
CA SER A 209 -7.47 1.89 2.12
C SER A 209 -7.41 3.26 1.42
N CYS A 210 -8.22 4.22 1.87
CA CYS A 210 -8.14 5.60 1.39
C CYS A 210 -7.07 6.39 2.16
N SER A 211 -6.72 5.99 3.38
CA SER A 211 -5.86 6.78 4.28
C SER A 211 -4.39 6.82 3.88
N GLY A 212 -3.87 5.81 3.18
CA GLY A 212 -2.50 5.83 2.65
C GLY A 212 -2.26 7.01 1.71
N CYS A 213 -3.24 7.31 0.85
CA CYS A 213 -3.20 8.48 -0.01
C CYS A 213 -3.84 9.71 0.62
N HIS A 214 -5.02 9.64 1.24
CA HIS A 214 -5.74 10.83 1.75
C HIS A 214 -5.35 11.26 3.18
N ARG A 215 -4.37 10.57 3.77
CA ARG A 215 -3.82 10.76 5.12
C ARG A 215 -4.83 10.34 6.20
N PRO A 216 -4.38 10.06 7.44
CA PRO A 216 -5.28 9.59 8.50
C PRO A 216 -6.44 10.55 8.84
N THR A 217 -6.28 11.85 8.58
CA THR A 217 -7.33 12.86 8.80
C THR A 217 -8.29 13.02 7.63
N PHE A 218 -7.99 12.42 6.47
CA PHE A 218 -8.72 12.56 5.21
C PHE A 218 -8.80 13.98 4.65
N LYS A 219 -8.05 14.93 5.22
CA LYS A 219 -7.94 16.32 4.76
C LYS A 219 -7.08 16.48 3.50
N GLY A 220 -6.42 15.41 3.04
CA GLY A 220 -5.51 15.47 1.91
C GLY A 220 -4.27 16.33 2.23
N GLY A 221 -3.76 17.03 1.23
CA GLY A 221 -2.61 17.93 1.38
C GLY A 221 -1.69 17.93 0.17
N GLU A 222 -0.39 18.15 0.43
CA GLU A 222 0.65 18.19 -0.59
C GLU A 222 0.68 16.91 -1.47
N PRO A 223 1.15 17.02 -2.72
CA PRO A 223 1.36 15.88 -3.59
C PRO A 223 2.13 14.73 -2.91
N LEU A 224 1.76 13.49 -3.23
CA LEU A 224 2.46 12.30 -2.73
C LEU A 224 3.89 12.19 -3.29
N ALA A 225 4.11 12.72 -4.49
CA ALA A 225 5.39 12.76 -5.16
C ALA A 225 5.47 14.00 -6.07
N PRO A 226 6.69 14.47 -6.41
CA PRO A 226 6.86 15.54 -7.39
C PRO A 226 6.14 15.22 -8.71
N GLY A 227 5.37 16.18 -9.23
CA GLY A 227 4.61 16.03 -10.48
C GLY A 227 3.19 15.47 -10.32
N LEU A 228 2.80 14.99 -9.14
CA LEU A 228 1.43 14.57 -8.84
C LEU A 228 0.56 15.77 -8.40
N PRO A 229 -0.77 15.71 -8.59
CA PRO A 229 -1.67 16.73 -8.06
C PRO A 229 -1.70 16.72 -6.52
N PRO A 230 -2.05 17.84 -5.88
CA PRO A 230 -2.38 17.85 -4.45
C PRO A 230 -3.51 16.86 -4.16
N VAL A 231 -3.41 16.19 -3.02
CA VAL A 231 -4.42 15.20 -2.63
C VAL A 231 -5.61 15.93 -2.03
N PRO A 232 -6.85 15.65 -2.50
CA PRO A 232 -8.01 16.42 -2.09
C PRO A 232 -8.47 16.07 -0.67
N ASP A 233 -9.00 17.09 0.02
CA ASP A 233 -9.80 16.97 1.23
C ASP A 233 -11.10 16.21 0.93
N LEU A 234 -11.29 15.05 1.57
CA LEU A 234 -12.50 14.22 1.45
C LEU A 234 -13.57 14.60 2.48
N THR A 235 -13.21 15.34 3.53
CA THR A 235 -14.09 15.61 4.67
C THR A 235 -15.22 16.56 4.28
N ARG A 236 -16.07 16.91 5.26
CA ARG A 236 -17.20 17.82 5.03
C ARG A 236 -16.79 19.19 4.50
N THR A 237 -15.56 19.65 4.77
CA THR A 237 -15.04 20.93 4.30
C THR A 237 -14.44 20.90 2.89
N GLY A 238 -14.11 19.71 2.39
CA GLY A 238 -13.50 19.53 1.07
C GLY A 238 -14.46 19.79 -0.09
N ASN A 239 -14.04 19.52 -1.32
CA ASN A 239 -14.95 19.59 -2.47
C ASN A 239 -15.98 18.44 -2.53
N PRO A 240 -15.62 17.18 -2.21
CA PRO A 240 -16.60 16.12 -1.94
C PRO A 240 -17.59 16.53 -0.84
N GLY A 241 -17.17 17.46 0.03
CA GLY A 241 -17.96 18.34 0.88
C GLY A 241 -19.35 18.72 0.38
N LYS A 242 -19.41 19.06 -0.91
CA LYS A 242 -20.50 19.78 -1.56
C LYS A 242 -21.32 18.88 -2.47
N TRP A 243 -20.91 17.62 -2.61
CA TRP A 243 -21.56 16.67 -3.51
C TRP A 243 -22.74 16.01 -2.81
N THR A 244 -23.81 15.75 -3.57
CA THR A 244 -24.89 14.85 -3.15
C THR A 244 -24.35 13.42 -2.99
N LYS A 245 -25.10 12.56 -2.29
CA LYS A 245 -24.76 11.14 -2.14
C LYS A 245 -24.62 10.48 -3.52
N GLU A 246 -25.53 10.81 -4.44
CA GLU A 246 -25.58 10.29 -5.80
C GLU A 246 -24.35 10.72 -6.60
N GLN A 247 -23.96 12.00 -6.52
CA GLN A 247 -22.76 12.53 -7.16
C GLN A 247 -21.48 11.89 -6.62
N PHE A 248 -21.39 11.69 -5.30
CA PHE A 248 -20.26 11.02 -4.65
C PHE A 248 -20.13 9.58 -5.15
N ILE A 249 -21.22 8.81 -5.12
CA ILE A 249 -21.27 7.43 -5.59
C ILE A 249 -20.91 7.36 -7.08
N ALA A 250 -21.49 8.22 -7.91
CA ALA A 250 -21.20 8.27 -9.35
C ALA A 250 -19.72 8.59 -9.63
N THR A 251 -19.12 9.49 -8.85
CA THR A 251 -17.70 9.84 -8.97
C THR A 251 -16.82 8.64 -8.66
N LEU A 252 -17.06 7.93 -7.55
CA LEU A 252 -16.26 6.75 -7.20
C LEU A 252 -16.51 5.56 -8.13
N ARG A 253 -17.64 5.51 -8.84
CA ARG A 253 -17.91 4.44 -9.80
C ARG A 253 -17.33 4.69 -11.19
N THR A 254 -17.25 5.95 -11.62
CA THR A 254 -16.92 6.30 -13.02
C THR A 254 -15.65 7.13 -13.16
N GLY A 255 -15.12 7.64 -12.05
CA GLY A 255 -14.08 8.66 -12.03
C GLY A 255 -14.54 10.03 -12.53
N LYS A 256 -15.80 10.21 -12.95
CA LYS A 256 -16.31 11.51 -13.43
C LYS A 256 -16.83 12.34 -12.28
N ARG A 257 -16.23 13.51 -12.09
CA ARG A 257 -16.62 14.48 -11.08
C ARG A 257 -17.88 15.24 -11.49
N PRO A 258 -18.61 15.87 -10.54
CA PRO A 258 -19.77 16.69 -10.87
C PRO A 258 -19.46 17.92 -11.75
N ASP A 259 -18.20 18.38 -11.75
CA ASP A 259 -17.71 19.46 -12.61
C ASP A 259 -17.26 18.97 -14.00
N GLY A 260 -17.52 17.70 -14.35
CA GLY A 260 -17.23 17.11 -15.65
C GLY A 260 -15.80 16.60 -15.82
N ARG A 261 -14.89 16.88 -14.88
CA ARG A 261 -13.50 16.41 -14.97
C ARG A 261 -13.39 14.91 -14.70
N GLN A 262 -12.55 14.23 -15.49
CA GLN A 262 -12.18 12.83 -15.28
C GLN A 262 -11.03 12.74 -14.26
N ILE A 263 -11.19 11.86 -13.27
CA ILE A 263 -10.10 11.46 -12.38
C ILE A 263 -9.18 10.50 -13.14
N ASP A 264 -7.89 10.82 -13.13
CA ASP A 264 -6.86 9.93 -13.62
C ASP A 264 -6.70 8.74 -12.65
N ASN A 265 -6.84 7.53 -13.18
CA ASN A 265 -6.78 6.30 -12.39
C ASN A 265 -5.39 6.09 -11.75
N GLU A 266 -4.33 6.63 -12.37
CA GLU A 266 -2.96 6.52 -11.83
C GLU A 266 -2.75 7.43 -10.61
N ASN A 267 -3.51 8.53 -10.52
CA ASN A 267 -3.45 9.46 -9.39
C ASN A 267 -4.41 9.07 -8.26
N MET A 268 -5.58 8.52 -8.62
CA MET A 268 -6.55 7.97 -7.68
C MET A 268 -7.24 6.78 -8.35
N PRO A 269 -7.07 5.56 -7.82
CA PRO A 269 -7.51 4.31 -8.46
C PRO A 269 -9.05 4.14 -8.40
N TRP A 270 -9.78 4.94 -9.17
CA TRP A 270 -11.25 4.92 -9.15
C TRP A 270 -11.83 3.62 -9.71
N LYS A 271 -11.08 2.88 -10.53
CA LYS A 271 -11.50 1.54 -11.00
C LYS A 271 -11.62 0.53 -9.84
N MET A 272 -10.75 0.66 -8.84
CA MET A 272 -10.83 -0.10 -7.59
C MET A 272 -12.01 0.39 -6.75
N THR A 273 -12.23 1.71 -6.63
CA THR A 273 -13.41 2.22 -5.91
C THR A 273 -14.74 1.88 -6.59
N ALA A 274 -14.73 1.62 -7.90
CA ALA A 274 -15.91 1.19 -8.64
C ALA A 274 -16.39 -0.22 -8.28
N GLN A 275 -15.54 -1.03 -7.65
CA GLN A 275 -15.88 -2.39 -7.20
C GLN A 275 -16.67 -2.39 -5.87
N TYR A 276 -16.71 -1.27 -5.15
CA TYR A 276 -17.52 -1.16 -3.93
C TYR A 276 -19.01 -1.23 -4.27
N THR A 277 -19.77 -1.90 -3.41
CA THR A 277 -21.23 -1.95 -3.47
C THR A 277 -21.84 -0.58 -3.17
N ASN A 278 -23.12 -0.38 -3.54
CA ASN A 278 -23.84 0.85 -3.22
C ASN A 278 -23.86 1.15 -1.72
N GLN A 279 -24.06 0.12 -0.91
CA GLN A 279 -24.13 0.23 0.54
C GLN A 279 -22.79 0.68 1.14
N GLU A 280 -21.69 0.16 0.61
CA GLU A 280 -20.35 0.52 1.05
C GLU A 280 -19.97 1.95 0.63
N LEU A 281 -20.28 2.34 -0.61
CA LEU A 281 -20.07 3.73 -1.06
C LEU A 281 -20.95 4.72 -0.29
N ALA A 282 -22.17 4.31 0.08
CA ALA A 282 -23.04 5.08 0.95
C ALA A 282 -22.46 5.25 2.35
N SER A 283 -21.86 4.20 2.91
CA SER A 283 -21.18 4.25 4.20
C SER A 283 -19.95 5.14 4.18
N LEU A 284 -19.13 5.05 3.12
CA LEU A 284 -18.00 5.97 2.88
C LEU A 284 -18.46 7.42 2.82
N TYR A 285 -19.55 7.69 2.09
CA TYR A 285 -20.15 9.02 2.06
C TYR A 285 -20.51 9.49 3.48
N GLN A 286 -21.29 8.72 4.24
CA GLN A 286 -21.69 9.07 5.61
C GLN A 286 -20.48 9.34 6.52
N PHE A 287 -19.46 8.50 6.47
CA PHE A 287 -18.23 8.68 7.25
C PHE A 287 -17.48 9.96 6.87
N PHE A 288 -17.25 10.22 5.60
CA PHE A 288 -16.55 11.46 5.20
C PHE A 288 -17.37 12.72 5.51
N ARG A 289 -18.71 12.64 5.56
CA ARG A 289 -19.59 13.73 6.02
C ARG A 289 -19.48 13.97 7.53
N SER A 290 -19.16 12.95 8.33
CA SER A 290 -19.03 13.09 9.78
C SER A 290 -17.72 13.73 10.22
N ILE A 291 -16.72 13.80 9.34
CA ILE A 291 -15.43 14.43 9.64
C ILE A 291 -15.54 15.94 9.39
N PRO A 292 -15.21 16.79 10.38
CA PRO A 292 -15.24 18.25 10.25
C PRO A 292 -14.17 18.76 9.28
#